data_AF-A0A8X6I754-F1
#
_entry.id   AF-A0A8X6I754-F1
#
_cell.length_a   1.000
_cell.length_b   1.000
_cell.length_c   1.000
_cell.angle_alpha   90.00
_cell.angle_beta   90.00
_cell.angle_gamma   90.00
#
_symmetry.space_group_name_H-M   'P 1'
#
loop_
_entity.id
_entity.type
_entity.pdbx_description
1 polymer ?
#
loop_
_entity_poly.entity_id
_entity_poly.type
_entity_poly.pdbx_seq_one_letter_code
_entity_poly.pdbx_strand_id
1 'polypeptide(L)' 'DTLGLDLRSLLSNFNDNECTKRNVLHIAAKLFDPSGFISPFLIRIKCLLQELWQLGIGWDEVFTGQIKENFQNW' A
#
# COMPACT_ATOMS: atom_id res chain seq x y z
N ASP A 1 23.11 11.78 3.85
CA ASP A 1 22.72 10.45 4.35
C ASP A 1 21.54 10.50 5.31
N THR A 2 20.34 10.67 4.76
CA THR A 2 19.12 10.31 5.49
C THR A 2 18.21 9.68 4.47
N LEU A 3 17.80 8.43 4.72
CA LEU A 3 16.70 7.77 4.03
C LEU A 3 15.44 8.61 4.23
N GLY A 4 15.35 9.71 3.48
CA GLY A 4 14.15 10.48 3.25
C GLY A 4 13.27 9.63 2.36
N LEU A 5 12.77 8.53 2.93
CA LEU A 5 11.65 7.82 2.37
C LEU A 5 10.53 8.83 2.38
N ASP A 6 10.24 9.35 1.20
CA ASP A 6 9.22 10.34 0.96
C ASP A 6 7.86 9.64 1.08
N LEU A 7 7.55 9.17 2.30
CA LEU A 7 6.31 8.54 2.69
C LEU A 7 5.15 9.43 2.31
N ARG A 8 5.35 10.75 2.39
CA ARG A 8 4.38 11.76 1.94
C ARG A 8 4.13 11.65 0.44
N SER A 9 5.17 11.55 -0.38
CA SER A 9 5.02 11.29 -1.81
C SER A 9 4.37 9.93 -2.10
N LEU A 10 4.66 8.88 -1.33
CA LEU A 10 4.02 7.57 -1.52
C LEU A 10 2.54 7.60 -1.13
N LEU A 11 2.20 8.28 -0.02
CA LEU A 11 0.83 8.44 0.46
C LEU A 11 0.02 9.38 -0.44
N SER A 12 0.62 10.45 -0.97
CA SER A 12 -0.05 11.30 -1.96
C SER A 12 -0.32 10.52 -3.25
N ASN A 13 0.66 9.73 -3.72
CA ASN A 13 0.47 8.83 -4.86
C ASN A 13 -0.62 7.78 -4.62
N PHE A 14 -0.85 7.35 -3.37
CA PHE A 14 -1.94 6.46 -2.99
C PHE A 14 -3.33 7.11 -3.11
N ASN A 15 -3.40 8.42 -2.85
CA ASN A 15 -4.64 9.18 -2.88
C ASN A 15 -4.96 9.70 -4.29
N ASP A 16 -3.93 10.00 -5.09
CA ASP A 16 -4.06 10.53 -6.45
C ASP A 16 -4.09 9.45 -7.54
N ASN A 17 -3.38 8.33 -7.36
CA ASN A 17 -3.47 7.20 -8.29
C ASN A 17 -4.51 6.21 -7.79
N GLU A 18 -5.26 5.65 -8.73
CA GLU A 18 -6.20 4.57 -8.48
C GLU A 18 -5.54 3.49 -7.62
N CYS A 19 -6.14 3.31 -6.44
CA CYS A 19 -5.75 2.36 -5.43
C CYS A 19 -5.90 0.94 -6.02
N THR A 20 -4.82 0.41 -6.61
CA THR A 20 -4.77 -0.89 -7.29
C THR A 20 -3.79 -1.83 -6.60
N LYS A 21 -4.00 -3.13 -6.75
CA LYS A 21 -3.14 -4.18 -6.17
C LYS A 21 -1.69 -4.03 -6.63
N ARG A 22 -1.47 -3.67 -7.91
CA ARG A 22 -0.13 -3.42 -8.47
C ARG A 22 0.57 -2.24 -7.80
N ASN A 23 -0.14 -1.13 -7.60
CA ASN A 23 0.47 0.07 -7.02
C ASN A 23 0.81 -0.13 -5.53
N VAL A 24 -0.06 -0.81 -4.77
CA VAL A 24 0.22 -1.22 -3.38
C VAL A 24 1.50 -2.04 -3.30
N LEU A 25 1.67 -3.04 -4.16
CA LEU A 25 2.84 -3.90 -4.15
C LEU A 25 4.12 -3.12 -4.52
N HIS A 26 4.04 -2.24 -5.51
CA HIS A 26 5.16 -1.37 -5.90
C HIS A 26 5.62 -0.49 -4.74
N ILE A 27 4.67 0.04 -3.97
CA ILE A 27 4.96 0.85 -2.79
C ILE A 27 5.52 -0.01 -1.66
N ALA A 28 4.97 -1.20 -1.42
CA ALA A 28 5.51 -2.15 -0.45
C ALA A 28 6.98 -2.51 -0.73
N ALA A 29 7.32 -2.69 -2.02
CA ALA A 29 8.68 -2.97 -2.46
C ALA A 29 9.62 -1.77 -2.28
N LYS A 30 9.15 -0.54 -2.56
CA LYS A 30 9.91 0.69 -2.29
C LYS A 30 10.14 0.94 -0.80
N LEU A 31 9.19 0.50 0.02
CA LEU A 31 9.24 0.64 1.47
C LEU A 31 9.98 -0.50 2.16
N PHE A 32 10.53 -1.44 1.38
CA PHE A 32 11.36 -2.50 1.92
C PHE A 32 12.61 -1.89 2.55
N ASP A 33 12.61 -1.88 3.87
CA ASP A 33 13.71 -1.39 4.69
C ASP A 33 14.49 -2.58 5.26
N PRO A 34 15.75 -2.79 4.84
CA PRO A 34 16.58 -3.87 5.38
C PRO A 34 16.86 -3.75 6.88
N SER A 35 16.67 -2.57 7.48
CA SER A 35 16.88 -2.31 8.90
C SER A 35 15.64 -2.52 9.78
N GLY A 36 14.47 -2.78 9.17
CA GLY A 36 13.27 -3.24 9.88
C GLY A 36 12.50 -2.16 10.66
N PHE A 37 12.90 -0.89 10.62
CA PHE A 37 12.18 0.19 11.34
C PHE A 37 10.76 0.42 10.78
N ILE A 38 10.54 0.09 9.51
CA ILE A 38 9.25 0.28 8.81
C ILE A 38 8.39 -1.00 8.85
N SER A 39 8.85 -2.03 9.55
CA SER A 39 8.15 -3.32 9.71
C SER A 39 6.66 -3.19 10.06
N PRO A 40 6.21 -2.35 11.03
CA PRO A 40 4.77 -2.25 11.34
C PRO A 40 3.93 -1.67 10.19
N PHE A 41 4.51 -0.82 9.33
CA PHE A 41 3.81 -0.29 8.15
C PHE A 41 3.79 -1.31 7.01
N LEU A 42 4.90 -2.04 6.81
CA LEU A 42 5.00 -3.16 5.88
C LEU A 42 4.00 -4.28 6.21
N ILE A 43 3.80 -4.58 7.50
CA ILE A 43 2.79 -5.56 7.95
C ILE A 43 1.39 -5.11 7.53
N ARG A 44 1.04 -3.84 7.68
CA ARG A 44 -0.26 -3.30 7.26
C ARG A 44 -0.46 -3.40 5.75
N ILE A 45 0.55 -3.03 4.96
CA ILE A 45 0.49 -3.19 3.50
C ILE A 45 0.32 -4.66 3.11
N LYS A 46 1.02 -5.58 3.79
CA LYS A 46 0.88 -7.02 3.55
C LYS A 46 -0.51 -7.54 3.89
N CYS A 47 -1.12 -7.07 4.99
CA CYS A 47 -2.51 -7.39 5.34
C CYS A 47 -3.48 -6.93 4.24
N LEU A 48 -3.34 -5.69 3.77
CA LEU A 48 -4.14 -5.17 2.67
C LEU A 48 -3.97 -6.02 1.40
N LEU A 49 -2.73 -6.35 1.03
CA LEU A 49 -2.47 -7.19 -0.13
C LEU A 49 -3.12 -8.58 -0.02
N GLN A 50 -3.16 -9.16 1.19
CA GLN A 50 -3.84 -10.41 1.46
C GLN A 50 -5.36 -10.29 1.31
N GLU A 51 -5.98 -9.23 1.84
CA GLU A 51 -7.42 -8.99 1.65
C GLU A 51 -7.77 -8.83 0.16
N LEU A 52 -6.97 -8.08 -0.59
CA LEU A 52 -7.13 -7.92 -2.03
C LEU A 52 -6.97 -9.25 -2.79
N TRP A 53 -6.15 -10.18 -2.28
CA TRP A 53 -6.02 -11.52 -2.84
C TRP A 53 -7.25 -12.38 -2.54
N GLN A 54 -7.78 -12.33 -1.31
CA GLN A 54 -8.98 -13.06 -0.93
C GLN A 54 -10.22 -12.62 -1.72
N LEU A 55 -10.30 -11.34 -2.08
CA LEU A 55 -11.40 -10.80 -2.90
C LEU A 55 -11.25 -11.08 -4.40
N GLY A 56 -10.15 -11.68 -4.84
CA GLY A 56 -9.93 -11.98 -6.26
C GLY A 56 -9.76 -10.76 -7.16
N ILE A 57 -9.49 -9.57 -6.59
CA ILE A 57 -9.33 -8.31 -7.35
C ILE A 57 -8.15 -8.44 -8.33
N GLY A 58 -8.36 -8.00 -9.57
CA GLY A 58 -7.33 -7.95 -10.61
C GLY A 58 -6.13 -7.07 -10.23
N TRP A 59 -5.01 -7.20 -10.95
CA TRP A 59 -3.80 -6.42 -10.68
C TRP A 59 -3.99 -4.91 -10.88
N ASP A 60 -4.78 -4.56 -11.90
CA ASP A 60 -5.05 -3.20 -12.35
C ASP A 60 -6.50 -2.77 -12.03
N GLU A 61 -7.21 -3.56 -11.23
CA GLU A 61 -8.54 -3.20 -10.75
C GLU A 61 -8.46 -2.29 -9.52
N VAL A 62 -9.26 -1.23 -9.55
CA VAL A 62 -9.33 -0.22 -8.50
C VAL A 62 -10.14 -0.75 -7.31
N PHE A 63 -9.74 -0.42 -6.08
CA PHE A 63 -10.49 -0.81 -4.89
C PHE A 63 -11.91 -0.23 -4.95
N THR A 64 -12.91 -1.11 -4.95
CA THR A 64 -14.32 -0.73 -4.96
C THR A 64 -14.90 -0.83 -3.54
N GLY A 65 -15.67 0.20 -3.15
CA GLY A 65 -16.49 0.21 -1.94
C GLY A 65 -15.70 0.05 -0.62
N GLN A 66 -16.01 -1.03 0.11
CA GLN A 66 -15.69 -1.21 1.53
C GLN A 66 -14.19 -1.30 1.84
N ILE A 67 -13.37 -1.79 0.91
CA ILE A 67 -11.91 -1.81 1.08
C ILE A 67 -11.31 -0.41 1.01
N LYS A 68 -11.81 0.43 0.11
CA LYS A 68 -11.34 1.82 0.02
C LYS A 68 -11.69 2.59 1.29
N GLU A 69 -12.88 2.38 1.84
CA GLU A 69 -13.30 2.98 3.12
C GLU A 69 -12.47 2.47 4.30
N ASN A 70 -12.23 1.16 4.41
CA ASN A 70 -11.38 0.62 5.47
C ASN A 70 -9.95 1.18 5.38
N PHE A 71 -9.40 1.31 4.17
CA PHE A 71 -8.09 1.90 3.95
C PHE A 71 -8.05 3.41 4.25
N GLN A 72 -9.07 4.17 3.86
CA GLN A 72 -9.13 5.62 4.12
C GLN A 72 -9.37 5.94 5.60
N ASN A 73 -9.98 5.03 6.37
CA ASN A 73 -10.18 5.17 7.81
C ASN A 73 -9.01 4.60 8.65
N TRP A 74 -7.95 4.08 8.02
CA TRP A 74 -6.76 3.53 8.68
C TRP A 74 -5.63 4.55 8.90
#